data_AF-A0A8T8SAF8-F1
#
_entry.id   AF-A0A8T8SAF8-F1
#
_cell.length_a   1.000
_cell.length_b   1.000
_cell.length_c   1.000
_cell.angle_alpha   90.00
_cell.angle_beta   90.00
_cell.angle_gamma   90.00
#
_symmetry.space_group_name_H-M   'P 1'
#
loop_
_entity.id
_entity.type
_entity.pdbx_description
1 polymer ?
#
loop_
_entity_poly.entity_id
_entity_poly.type
_entity_poly.pdbx_seq_one_letter_code
_entity_poly.pdbx_strand_id
1 'polypeptide(L)'
;MANSANIALAAAALQKGLGFVPDRGEYGAPSTFRGDSDQLDSFLRKVEKIIAAHSITTSAEKVKALYTYLGGEPRQFFRDHAAFKEGKYDAMVSALREAYPTRKHRFKYTTSDLDKVARRQRKKKMRTIEEA
;
A
#
# COMPACT_ATOMS: atom_id res chain seq x y z
N MET A 1 -33.51 -32.29 8.31
CA MET A 1 -33.07 -31.52 7.12
C MET A 1 -31.97 -30.57 7.57
N ALA A 2 -30.70 -30.93 7.36
CA ALA A 2 -29.58 -30.09 7.77
C ALA A 2 -29.42 -28.95 6.77
N ASN A 3 -29.46 -27.73 7.31
CA ASN A 3 -29.42 -26.44 6.61
C ASN A 3 -28.38 -26.37 5.50
N SER A 4 -28.84 -26.18 4.26
CA SER A 4 -28.01 -25.80 3.10
C SER A 4 -27.15 -24.57 3.37
N ALA A 5 -27.62 -23.66 4.24
CA ALA A 5 -26.86 -22.48 4.69
C ALA A 5 -25.59 -22.83 5.50
N ASN A 6 -25.61 -23.90 6.30
CA ASN A 6 -24.44 -24.32 7.08
C ASN A 6 -23.37 -25.01 6.21
N ILE A 7 -23.80 -25.68 5.15
CA ILE A 7 -22.90 -26.31 4.18
C ILE A 7 -22.19 -25.25 3.32
N ALA A 8 -22.90 -24.18 2.92
CA ALA A 8 -22.31 -23.06 2.18
C ALA A 8 -21.29 -22.27 3.02
N LEU A 9 -21.56 -22.05 4.31
CA LEU A 9 -20.64 -21.38 5.22
C LEU A 9 -19.37 -22.23 5.49
N ALA A 10 -19.54 -23.56 5.59
CA ALA A 10 -18.42 -24.49 5.74
C ALA A 10 -17.60 -24.67 4.44
N ALA A 11 -18.24 -24.61 3.27
CA ALA A 11 -17.57 -24.65 1.97
C ALA A 11 -16.70 -23.41 1.73
N ALA A 12 -17.17 -22.22 2.14
CA ALA A 12 -16.39 -20.99 2.09
C ALA A 12 -15.14 -21.05 2.99
N ALA A 13 -15.21 -21.74 4.14
CA ALA A 13 -14.07 -21.95 5.04
C ALA A 13 -13.00 -22.92 4.50
N LEU A 14 -13.30 -23.67 3.44
CA LEU A 14 -12.41 -24.63 2.77
C LEU A 14 -11.71 -24.07 1.53
N GLN A 15 -12.11 -22.89 1.07
CA GLN A 15 -11.55 -22.23 -0.12
C GLN A 15 -10.20 -21.55 0.20
N LYS A 16 -9.17 -22.39 0.33
CA LYS A 16 -7.81 -21.99 0.67
C LYS A 16 -6.91 -21.91 -0.56
N GLY A 17 -6.06 -20.88 -0.59
CA GLY A 17 -5.06 -20.69 -1.63
C GLY A 17 -5.47 -19.70 -2.73
N LEU A 18 -4.54 -19.48 -3.65
CA LEU A 18 -4.60 -18.41 -4.64
C LEU A 18 -5.82 -18.49 -5.58
N GLY A 19 -6.31 -19.69 -5.88
CA GLY A 19 -7.43 -19.90 -6.81
C GLY A 19 -8.81 -19.50 -6.29
N PHE A 20 -8.92 -19.17 -5.00
CA PHE A 20 -10.18 -18.75 -4.38
C PHE A 20 -10.22 -17.27 -4.01
N VAL A 21 -9.13 -16.57 -4.31
CA VAL A 21 -9.03 -15.13 -4.13
C VAL A 21 -9.99 -14.46 -5.12
N PRO A 22 -10.85 -13.51 -4.68
CA PRO A 22 -11.86 -12.93 -5.55
C PRO A 22 -11.21 -12.21 -6.73
N ASP A 23 -11.76 -12.41 -7.93
CA ASP A 23 -11.20 -11.80 -9.12
C ASP A 23 -11.42 -10.29 -9.12
N ARG A 24 -10.62 -9.59 -9.91
CA ARG A 24 -10.68 -8.15 -10.00
C ARG A 24 -12.08 -7.71 -10.47
N GLY A 25 -12.78 -6.96 -9.61
CA GLY A 25 -14.12 -6.43 -9.89
C GLY A 25 -15.24 -7.29 -9.31
N GLU A 26 -14.93 -8.43 -8.72
CA GLU A 26 -15.89 -9.24 -7.99
C GLU A 26 -16.21 -8.67 -6.60
N TYR A 27 -17.33 -9.13 -6.05
CA TYR A 27 -17.76 -8.77 -4.72
C TYR A 27 -16.73 -9.24 -3.68
N GLY A 28 -16.19 -8.29 -2.90
CA GLY A 28 -15.16 -8.56 -1.90
C GLY A 28 -13.71 -8.32 -2.36
N ALA A 29 -13.48 -8.07 -3.65
CA ALA A 29 -12.16 -7.69 -4.15
C ALA A 29 -11.78 -6.25 -3.75
N PRO A 30 -10.48 -5.93 -3.56
CA PRO A 30 -10.04 -4.57 -3.40
C PRO A 30 -10.23 -3.79 -4.71
N SER A 31 -10.44 -2.48 -4.58
CA SER A 31 -10.35 -1.56 -5.70
C SER A 31 -8.96 -1.65 -6.35
N THR A 32 -8.91 -1.62 -7.68
CA THR A 32 -7.64 -1.71 -8.41
C THR A 32 -6.73 -0.52 -8.06
N PHE A 33 -5.51 -0.82 -7.63
CA PHE A 33 -4.51 0.22 -7.39
C PHE A 33 -3.92 0.71 -8.71
N ARG A 34 -3.97 2.03 -8.93
CA ARG A 34 -3.49 2.70 -10.17
C ARG A 34 -2.30 3.63 -9.94
N GLY A 35 -1.72 3.65 -8.74
CA GLY A 35 -0.58 4.52 -8.40
C GLY A 35 -0.93 5.67 -7.46
N ASP A 36 -2.12 5.69 -6.89
CA ASP A 36 -2.53 6.72 -5.93
C ASP A 36 -1.82 6.55 -4.58
N SER A 37 -0.76 7.32 -4.36
CA SER A 37 0.09 7.23 -3.16
C SER A 37 -0.70 7.30 -1.84
N ASP A 38 -1.74 8.12 -1.78
CA ASP A 38 -2.54 8.31 -0.57
C ASP A 38 -3.46 7.12 -0.26
N GLN A 39 -3.73 6.27 -1.27
CA GLN A 39 -4.55 5.08 -1.12
C GLN A 39 -3.73 3.80 -0.94
N LEU A 40 -2.40 3.84 -1.17
CA LEU A 40 -1.53 2.66 -1.12
C LEU A 40 -1.68 1.87 0.18
N ASP A 41 -1.58 2.53 1.33
CA ASP A 41 -1.69 1.86 2.64
C ASP A 41 -3.06 1.21 2.84
N SER A 42 -4.13 1.88 2.41
CA SER A 42 -5.49 1.34 2.52
C SER A 42 -5.70 0.15 1.58
N PHE A 43 -5.10 0.19 0.39
CA PHE A 43 -5.10 -0.90 -0.58
C PHE A 43 -4.35 -2.12 -0.04
N LEU A 44 -3.11 -1.93 0.44
CA LEU A 44 -2.29 -3.01 1.02
C LEU A 44 -3.00 -3.72 2.17
N ARG A 45 -3.63 -2.95 3.08
CA ARG A 45 -4.42 -3.52 4.18
C ARG A 45 -5.60 -4.37 3.70
N LYS A 46 -6.27 -3.98 2.61
CA LYS A 46 -7.36 -4.79 2.03
C LYS A 46 -6.83 -6.09 1.44
N VAL A 47 -5.70 -6.03 0.72
CA VAL A 47 -5.06 -7.23 0.16
C VAL A 47 -4.59 -8.17 1.27
N GLU A 48 -4.01 -7.65 2.36
CA GLU A 48 -3.62 -8.45 3.52
C GLU A 48 -4.81 -9.16 4.19
N LYS A 49 -5.97 -8.49 4.30
CA LYS A 49 -7.19 -9.12 4.80
C LYS A 49 -7.63 -10.30 3.92
N ILE A 50 -7.52 -10.16 2.60
CA ILE A 50 -7.86 -11.22 1.64
C ILE A 50 -6.86 -12.38 1.74
N ILE A 51 -5.56 -12.07 1.79
CA ILE A 51 -4.49 -13.06 2.01
C ILE A 51 -4.74 -13.86 3.28
N ALA A 52 -5.11 -13.18 4.38
CA ALA A 52 -5.44 -13.80 5.65
C ALA A 52 -6.72 -14.65 5.58
N ALA A 53 -7.77 -14.14 4.94
CA ALA A 53 -9.04 -14.84 4.77
C ALA A 53 -8.89 -16.15 3.97
N HIS A 54 -8.06 -16.15 2.93
CA HIS A 54 -7.81 -17.33 2.08
C HIS A 54 -6.62 -18.18 2.53
N SER A 55 -6.08 -17.93 3.73
CA SER A 55 -4.98 -18.70 4.33
C SER A 55 -3.75 -18.83 3.42
N ILE A 56 -3.39 -17.78 2.68
CA ILE A 56 -2.23 -17.80 1.78
C ILE A 56 -0.95 -17.68 2.62
N THR A 57 -0.18 -18.76 2.71
CA THR A 57 1.01 -18.85 3.57
C THR A 57 2.29 -18.53 2.82
N THR A 58 2.41 -18.93 1.55
CA THR A 58 3.64 -18.79 0.77
C THR A 58 3.84 -17.37 0.27
N SER A 59 5.06 -16.82 0.44
CA SER A 59 5.40 -15.46 0.00
C SER A 59 5.16 -15.25 -1.51
N ALA A 60 5.51 -16.23 -2.33
CA ALA A 60 5.31 -16.18 -3.77
C ALA A 60 3.82 -16.10 -4.16
N GLU A 61 2.93 -16.78 -3.42
CA GLU A 61 1.49 -16.70 -3.63
C GLU A 61 0.93 -15.33 -3.20
N LYS A 62 1.42 -14.78 -2.08
CA LYS A 62 1.07 -13.42 -1.64
C LYS A 62 1.44 -12.37 -2.69
N VAL A 63 2.62 -12.50 -3.32
CA VAL A 63 3.06 -11.63 -4.41
C VAL A 63 2.12 -11.76 -5.62
N LYS A 64 1.73 -12.97 -5.99
CA LYS A 64 0.77 -13.20 -7.09
C LYS A 64 -0.61 -12.60 -6.77
N ALA A 65 -1.12 -12.80 -5.56
CA ALA A 65 -2.38 -12.23 -5.11
C ALA A 65 -2.36 -10.70 -5.16
N LEU A 66 -1.29 -10.08 -4.66
CA LEU A 66 -1.09 -8.63 -4.75
C LEU A 66 -1.08 -8.16 -6.21
N TYR A 67 -0.37 -8.88 -7.08
CA TYR A 67 -0.26 -8.55 -8.51
C TYR A 67 -1.61 -8.55 -9.25
N THR A 68 -2.55 -9.44 -8.88
CA THR A 68 -3.88 -9.52 -9.49
C THR A 68 -4.67 -8.21 -9.38
N TYR A 69 -4.45 -7.46 -8.30
CA TYR A 69 -5.21 -6.24 -8.00
C TYR A 69 -4.50 -4.95 -8.42
N LEU A 70 -3.31 -5.04 -9.00
CA LEU A 70 -2.60 -3.89 -9.56
C LEU A 70 -3.08 -3.61 -10.98
N GLY A 71 -3.13 -2.33 -11.34
CA GLY A 71 -3.45 -1.88 -12.69
C GLY A 71 -2.51 -0.77 -13.16
N GLY A 72 -2.42 -0.60 -14.48
CA GLY A 72 -1.65 0.49 -15.09
C GLY A 72 -0.16 0.43 -14.76
N GLU A 73 0.40 1.58 -14.42
CA GLU A 73 1.83 1.78 -14.15
C GLU A 73 2.38 0.94 -12.97
N PRO A 74 1.72 0.83 -11.79
CA PRO A 74 2.16 -0.06 -10.72
C PRO A 74 2.34 -1.52 -11.15
N ARG A 75 1.50 -2.00 -12.08
CA ARG A 75 1.57 -3.37 -12.58
C ARG A 75 2.79 -3.58 -13.49
N GLN A 76 3.18 -2.55 -14.25
CA GLN A 76 4.39 -2.55 -15.06
C GLN A 76 5.63 -2.57 -14.14
N PHE A 77 5.67 -1.66 -13.16
CA PHE A 77 6.70 -1.61 -12.12
C PHE A 77 6.89 -2.97 -11.43
N PHE A 78 5.78 -3.65 -11.11
CA PHE A 78 5.82 -5.00 -10.53
C PHE A 78 6.51 -6.04 -11.40
N ARG A 79 6.28 -6.01 -12.73
CA ARG A 79 6.89 -7.00 -13.63
C ARG A 79 8.39 -6.82 -13.74
N ASP A 80 8.84 -5.58 -13.71
CA ASP A 80 10.25 -5.23 -13.94
C ASP A 80 11.09 -5.42 -12.67
N HIS A 81 10.47 -5.37 -11.50
CA HIS A 81 11.17 -5.46 -10.22
C HIS A 81 11.62 -6.90 -9.86
N ALA A 82 12.89 -7.06 -9.44
CA ALA A 82 13.48 -8.36 -9.11
C ALA A 82 12.74 -9.11 -8.00
N ALA A 83 12.20 -8.39 -7.00
CA ALA A 83 11.43 -8.99 -5.90
C ALA A 83 10.19 -9.78 -6.36
N PHE A 84 9.61 -9.44 -7.52
CA PHE A 84 8.51 -10.21 -8.11
C PHE A 84 8.99 -11.59 -8.57
N LYS A 85 10.13 -11.63 -9.28
CA LYS A 85 10.74 -12.86 -9.79
C LYS A 85 11.21 -13.78 -8.65
N GLU A 86 11.69 -13.19 -7.56
CA GLU A 86 12.13 -13.90 -6.36
C GLU A 86 10.97 -14.29 -5.42
N GLY A 87 9.75 -13.81 -5.66
CA GLY A 87 8.58 -14.13 -4.82
C GLY A 87 8.68 -13.57 -3.39
N LYS A 88 9.39 -12.46 -3.20
CA LYS A 88 9.59 -11.81 -1.88
C LYS A 88 8.53 -10.74 -1.64
N TYR A 89 7.49 -11.09 -0.89
CA TYR A 89 6.36 -10.21 -0.60
C TYR A 89 6.78 -8.93 0.14
N ASP A 90 7.52 -9.06 1.24
CA ASP A 90 7.87 -7.90 2.08
C ASP A 90 8.77 -6.90 1.34
N ALA A 91 9.75 -7.41 0.58
CA ALA A 91 10.61 -6.58 -0.25
C ALA A 91 9.80 -5.80 -1.31
N MET A 92 8.77 -6.44 -1.87
CA MET A 92 7.91 -5.81 -2.87
C MET A 92 6.99 -4.74 -2.24
N VAL A 93 6.45 -4.99 -1.04
CA VAL A 93 5.65 -4.00 -0.31
C VAL A 93 6.50 -2.77 0.05
N SER A 94 7.74 -2.97 0.48
CA SER A 94 8.68 -1.88 0.72
C SER A 94 8.98 -1.09 -0.54
N ALA A 95 9.27 -1.77 -1.66
CA ALA A 95 9.51 -1.12 -2.95
C ALA A 95 8.31 -0.27 -3.41
N LEU A 96 7.08 -0.74 -3.19
CA LEU A 96 5.86 0.03 -3.46
C LEU A 96 5.76 1.31 -2.63
N ARG A 97 6.09 1.22 -1.33
CA ARG A 97 6.05 2.38 -0.42
C ARG A 97 7.11 3.42 -0.79
N GLU A 98 8.26 2.97 -1.27
CA GLU A 98 9.32 3.84 -1.78
C GLU A 98 8.94 4.51 -3.11
N ALA A 99 8.34 3.75 -4.04
CA ALA A 99 7.90 4.27 -5.33
C ALA A 99 6.72 5.24 -5.23
N TYR A 100 5.81 5.01 -4.27
CA TYR A 100 4.60 5.82 -4.07
C TYR A 100 4.51 6.35 -2.63
N PRO A 101 5.41 7.28 -2.24
CA PRO A 101 5.40 7.83 -0.88
C PRO A 101 4.15 8.66 -0.65
N THR A 102 3.46 8.42 0.47
CA THR A 102 2.28 9.18 0.89
C THR A 102 2.60 10.68 0.98
N ARG A 103 1.70 11.55 0.52
CA ARG A 103 1.93 13.01 0.53
C ARG A 103 2.17 13.57 1.93
N LYS A 104 1.67 12.89 2.97
CA LYS A 104 1.94 13.20 4.38
C LYS A 104 3.44 13.21 4.73
N HIS A 105 4.27 12.47 3.99
CA HIS A 105 5.73 12.49 4.16
C HIS A 105 6.45 13.63 3.42
N ARG A 106 5.80 14.30 2.45
CA ARG A 106 6.45 15.36 1.66
C ARG A 106 6.59 16.69 2.40
N PHE A 107 5.69 17.01 3.33
CA PHE A 107 5.73 18.28 4.05
C PHE A 107 6.24 18.08 5.47
N LYS A 108 7.57 18.06 5.63
CA LYS A 108 8.24 18.11 6.94
C LYS A 108 7.89 19.38 7.73
N TYR A 109 7.48 20.44 7.03
CA TYR A 109 7.13 21.73 7.60
C TYR A 109 5.72 22.10 7.18
N THR A 110 4.91 22.52 8.16
CA THR A 110 3.59 23.12 7.89
C THR A 110 3.74 24.60 7.55
N THR A 111 2.70 25.22 6.98
CA THR A 111 2.64 26.68 6.77
C THR A 111 2.86 27.45 8.08
N SER A 112 2.40 26.90 9.21
CA SER A 112 2.66 27.41 10.56
C SER A 112 4.15 27.39 10.93
N ASP A 113 4.89 26.37 10.50
CA ASP A 113 6.34 26.29 10.74
C ASP A 113 7.11 27.30 9.89
N LEU A 114 6.68 27.53 8.65
CA LEU A 114 7.22 28.63 7.81
C LEU A 114 6.97 29.99 8.45
N ASP A 115 5.79 30.21 9.02
CA ASP A 115 5.43 31.45 9.69
C ASP A 115 6.27 31.67 10.97
N LYS A 116 6.57 30.60 11.73
CA LYS A 116 7.51 30.64 12.86
C LYS A 116 8.93 30.97 12.43
N VAL A 117 9.41 30.41 11.33
CA VAL A 117 10.74 30.72 10.77
C VAL A 117 10.80 32.18 10.32
N ALA A 118 9.78 32.67 9.61
CA ALA A 118 9.70 34.07 9.18
C ALA A 118 9.69 35.04 10.37
N ARG A 119 8.94 34.74 11.44
CA ARG A 119 8.93 35.54 12.68
C ARG A 119 10.28 35.52 13.40
N ARG A 120 10.97 34.36 13.46
CA ARG A 120 12.32 34.26 14.04
C ARG A 120 13.36 35.04 13.24
N GLN A 121 13.30 34.98 11.91
CA GLN A 121 14.16 35.74 11.00
C GLN A 121 13.93 37.25 11.15
N ARG A 122 12.68 37.71 11.15
CA ARG A 122 12.33 39.13 11.37
C ARG A 122 12.79 39.67 12.73
N LYS A 123 12.84 38.83 13.77
CA LYS A 123 13.32 39.20 15.11
C LYS A 123 14.85 39.26 15.21
N LYS A 124 15.59 38.62 14.30
CA LYS A 124 17.04 38.81 14.20
C LYS A 124 17.28 40.13 13.48
N LYS A 125 17.53 41.20 14.25
CA LYS A 125 18.08 42.44 13.69
C LYS A 125 19.36 42.08 12.93
N MET A 126 19.49 42.54 11.68
CA MET A 126 20.78 42.51 10.99
C MET A 126 21.77 43.23 11.89
N ARG A 127 22.85 42.56 12.29
CA ARG A 127 23.97 43.24 12.91
C ARG A 127 24.51 44.19 11.85
N THR A 128 24.42 45.49 12.10
CA THR A 128 25.14 46.49 11.34
C THR A 128 26.60 46.09 11.32
N ILE A 129 27.19 46.09 10.13
CA ILE A 129 28.62 45.88 9.94
C ILE A 129 29.28 47.22 10.28
N GLU A 130 29.42 47.47 11.57
CA GLU A 130 30.33 48.44 12.18
C GLU A 130 30.92 47.60 13.32
N GLU A 131 32.12 47.05 13.25
CA GLU A 131 33.42 47.72 13.15
C GLU A 131 34.42 46.78 12.46
N ALA A 132 35.16 47.31 11.48
CA ALA A 132 36.42 46.77 10.96
C ALA A 132 37.49 47.84 11.15
#